data_AF-A0A9P8SZM5-F1
#
_entry.id   AF-A0A9P8SZM5-F1
#
_cell.length_a   1.000
_cell.length_b   1.000
_cell.length_c   1.000
_cell.angle_alpha   90.00
_cell.angle_beta   90.00
_cell.angle_gamma   90.00
#
_symmetry.space_group_name_H-M   'P 1'
#
loop_
_entity.id
_entity.type
_entity.pdbx_description
1 polymer ?
#
loop_
_entity_poly.entity_id
_entity_poly.type
_entity_poly.pdbx_seq_one_letter_code
_entity_poly.pdbx_strand_id
1 'polypeptide(L)'
;MINRFNSSEKISDPEFDRIVMQIKGLDKLFETFESSLQKHRISISRLLSHSIAIGVCMRELSDPSHLEGGIVTQQQTKMFENASKYVDQYESVQPAIEEENRLFEERVGGHLKKVSKQIKVANKAIKERNYASMDYEKYQMDLKKLSEKPDLSLKEHKRKFEVTKKLDEAKTKYELLNTKLKMELPLFMLIIRQIMSQIFVMTYFATYSIFYNLYNSCAAISQEFNIDIEGLQYDTDFVAMRAEFEKNQKHAVDTLDQLSVVNFHQITLNKLQLKVLETTAPSELCVAMYDFHGSQAEDLSFREGDRIKILEKNESGWWNGMKLKDGSVGIFPYNYVNLI
;
A
#
# COMPACT_ATOMS: atom_id res chain seq x y z
N MET A 1 49.56 2.40 -8.68
CA MET A 1 49.98 1.91 -10.03
C MET A 1 48.79 2.04 -10.97
N ILE A 2 48.72 3.13 -11.72
CA ILE A 2 47.65 3.40 -12.69
C ILE A 2 48.22 3.10 -14.07
N ASN A 3 47.62 2.13 -14.75
CA ASN A 3 48.00 1.68 -16.09
C ASN A 3 48.00 2.85 -17.09
N ARG A 4 49.21 3.29 -17.46
CA ARG A 4 49.47 4.11 -18.65
C ARG A 4 49.48 3.17 -19.86
N PHE A 5 48.41 3.10 -20.63
CA PHE A 5 48.39 2.81 -22.08
C PHE A 5 46.96 3.01 -22.58
N ASN A 6 46.60 4.26 -22.90
CA ASN A 6 45.37 4.59 -23.61
C ASN A 6 45.66 5.74 -24.57
N SER A 7 46.22 5.40 -25.73
CA SER A 7 46.23 6.27 -26.92
C SER A 7 46.59 5.44 -28.16
N SER A 8 45.84 4.36 -28.40
CA SER A 8 45.67 3.82 -29.74
C SER A 8 44.36 4.39 -30.27
N GLU A 9 44.37 4.97 -31.47
CA GLU A 9 43.15 5.32 -32.20
C GLU A 9 42.28 4.08 -32.28
N LYS A 10 41.29 3.99 -31.38
CA LYS A 10 40.28 2.96 -31.39
C LYS A 10 39.62 3.01 -32.77
N ILE A 11 39.34 1.86 -33.39
CA ILE A 11 38.57 1.83 -34.63
C ILE A 11 37.20 2.40 -34.30
N SER A 12 37.05 3.69 -34.56
CA SER A 12 35.84 4.44 -34.29
C SER A 12 34.91 4.17 -35.46
N ASP A 13 33.74 3.62 -35.14
CA ASP A 13 32.67 3.41 -36.10
C ASP A 13 31.44 4.17 -35.61
N PRO A 14 31.34 5.48 -35.91
CA PRO A 14 30.30 6.34 -35.36
C PRO A 14 28.88 5.88 -35.70
N GLU A 15 28.71 5.21 -36.83
CA GLU A 15 27.44 4.63 -37.25
C GLU A 15 27.06 3.46 -36.34
N PHE A 16 27.98 2.50 -36.15
CA PHE A 16 27.75 1.37 -35.27
C PHE A 16 27.51 1.80 -33.82
N ASP A 17 28.27 2.79 -33.35
CA ASP A 17 28.13 3.35 -32.00
C ASP A 17 26.74 3.94 -31.75
N ARG A 18 26.17 4.64 -32.74
CA ARG A 18 24.78 5.15 -32.68
C ARG A 18 23.75 4.02 -32.61
N ILE A 19 23.95 2.93 -33.36
CA ILE A 19 23.06 1.76 -33.34
C ILE A 19 23.12 1.08 -31.96
N VAL A 20 24.32 0.86 -31.42
CA VAL A 20 24.52 0.23 -30.12
C VAL A 20 23.93 1.08 -28.98
N MET A 21 23.99 2.40 -29.08
CA MET A 21 23.34 3.29 -28.11
C MET A 21 21.83 3.02 -27.97
N GLN A 22 21.15 2.60 -29.03
CA GLN A 22 19.70 2.29 -28.98
C GLN A 22 19.39 0.95 -28.30
N ILE A 23 20.35 0.02 -28.27
CA ILE A 23 20.18 -1.33 -27.70
C ILE A 23 20.70 -1.39 -26.26
N LYS A 24 21.61 -0.49 -25.90
CA LYS A 24 22.25 -0.46 -24.59
C LYS A 24 21.21 -0.35 -23.47
N GLY A 25 21.19 -1.34 -22.58
CA GLY A 25 20.28 -1.40 -21.43
C GLY A 25 18.86 -1.85 -21.76
N LEU A 26 18.58 -2.21 -23.01
CA LEU A 26 17.28 -2.71 -23.45
C LEU A 26 16.90 -4.03 -22.75
N ASP A 27 17.88 -4.87 -22.45
CA ASP A 27 17.71 -6.11 -21.67
C ASP A 27 17.14 -5.83 -20.28
N LYS A 28 17.77 -4.92 -19.53
CA LYS A 28 17.33 -4.54 -18.19
C LYS A 28 15.98 -3.84 -18.21
N LEU A 29 15.71 -3.04 -19.24
CA LEU A 29 14.42 -2.39 -19.43
C LEU A 29 13.32 -3.43 -19.67
N PHE A 30 13.56 -4.42 -20.53
CA PHE A 30 12.62 -5.51 -20.78
C PHE A 30 12.38 -6.39 -19.55
N GLU A 31 13.44 -6.74 -18.81
CA GLU A 31 13.31 -7.49 -17.55
C GLU A 31 12.45 -6.73 -16.52
N THR A 32 12.62 -5.40 -16.43
CA THR A 32 11.81 -4.54 -15.55
C THR A 32 10.36 -4.47 -16.03
N PHE A 33 10.14 -4.37 -17.33
CA PHE A 33 8.81 -4.34 -17.94
C PHE A 33 8.05 -5.65 -17.71
N GLU A 34 8.67 -6.80 -18.00
CA GLU A 34 8.11 -8.14 -17.76
C GLU A 34 7.74 -8.32 -16.27
N SER A 35 8.66 -7.96 -15.37
CA SER A 35 8.41 -8.03 -13.93
C SER A 35 7.23 -7.17 -13.49
N SER A 36 7.11 -5.97 -14.06
CA SER A 36 6.02 -5.04 -13.72
C SER A 36 4.66 -5.56 -14.19
N LEU A 37 4.57 -6.10 -15.40
CA LEU A 37 3.35 -6.75 -15.91
C LEU A 37 2.94 -7.96 -15.08
N GLN A 38 3.90 -8.78 -14.65
CA GLN A 38 3.63 -9.92 -13.76
C GLN A 38 3.09 -9.45 -12.41
N LYS A 39 3.77 -8.49 -11.77
CA LYS A 39 3.35 -7.94 -10.47
C LYS A 39 1.97 -7.31 -10.55
N HIS A 40 1.69 -6.56 -11.61
CA HIS A 40 0.37 -5.95 -11.83
C HIS A 40 -0.77 -6.98 -11.79
N ARG A 41 -0.63 -8.09 -12.52
CA ARG A 41 -1.65 -9.16 -12.55
C ARG A 41 -1.80 -9.87 -11.21
N ILE A 42 -0.68 -10.18 -10.56
CA ILE A 42 -0.69 -10.77 -9.20
C ILE A 42 -1.41 -9.83 -8.22
N SER A 43 -1.16 -8.53 -8.31
CA SER A 43 -1.83 -7.54 -7.45
C SER A 43 -3.34 -7.47 -7.70
N ILE A 44 -3.79 -7.61 -8.95
CA ILE A 44 -5.23 -7.66 -9.28
C ILE A 44 -5.90 -8.91 -8.68
N SER A 45 -5.29 -10.08 -8.86
CA SER A 45 -5.78 -11.33 -8.26
C SER A 45 -5.84 -11.25 -6.73
N ARG A 46 -4.82 -10.64 -6.11
CA ARG A 46 -4.78 -10.40 -4.67
C ARG A 46 -5.82 -9.40 -4.20
N LEU A 47 -6.08 -8.34 -4.96
CA LEU A 47 -7.14 -7.38 -4.65
C LEU A 47 -8.47 -8.10 -4.49
N LEU A 48 -8.85 -8.93 -5.47
CA LEU A 48 -10.08 -9.71 -5.42
C LEU A 48 -10.11 -10.69 -4.25
N SER A 49 -9.05 -11.48 -4.08
CA SER A 49 -8.95 -12.46 -3.00
C SER A 49 -9.08 -11.79 -1.62
N HIS A 50 -8.46 -10.63 -1.43
CA HIS A 50 -8.56 -9.87 -0.18
C HIS A 50 -9.91 -9.19 0.00
N SER A 51 -10.52 -8.68 -1.07
CA SER A 51 -11.90 -8.20 -1.04
C SER A 51 -12.85 -9.29 -0.53
N ILE A 52 -12.80 -10.48 -1.13
CA ILE A 52 -13.61 -11.63 -0.70
C ILE A 52 -13.34 -11.98 0.77
N ALA A 53 -12.08 -12.05 1.20
CA ALA A 53 -11.72 -12.36 2.58
C ALA A 53 -12.29 -11.34 3.59
N ILE A 54 -12.25 -10.05 3.26
CA ILE A 54 -12.87 -8.99 4.08
C ILE A 54 -14.38 -9.24 4.19
N GLY A 55 -15.05 -9.52 3.07
CA GLY A 55 -16.48 -9.83 3.03
C GLY A 55 -16.85 -11.05 3.87
N VAL A 56 -16.06 -12.13 3.79
CA VAL A 56 -16.24 -13.34 4.60
C VAL A 56 -16.12 -13.00 6.08
N CYS A 57 -15.09 -12.25 6.48
CA CYS A 57 -14.95 -11.80 7.88
C CYS A 57 -16.16 -10.96 8.33
N MET A 58 -16.65 -10.03 7.51
CA MET A 58 -17.84 -9.24 7.83
C MET A 58 -19.09 -10.11 7.99
N ARG A 59 -19.26 -11.12 7.12
CA ARG A 59 -20.35 -12.09 7.18
C ARG A 59 -20.29 -12.89 8.48
N GLU A 60 -19.14 -13.49 8.80
CA GLU A 60 -18.98 -14.28 10.04
C GLU A 60 -19.19 -13.44 11.31
N LEU A 61 -18.68 -12.21 11.35
CA LEU A 61 -18.86 -11.31 12.50
C LEU A 61 -20.30 -10.84 12.70
N SER A 62 -21.14 -10.95 11.66
CA SER A 62 -22.54 -10.55 11.69
C SER A 62 -23.50 -11.75 11.70
N ASP A 63 -22.99 -12.97 11.68
CA ASP A 63 -23.80 -14.19 11.62
C ASP A 63 -24.69 -14.33 12.88
N PRO A 64 -26.02 -14.31 12.72
CA PRO A 64 -26.95 -14.46 13.84
C PRO A 64 -26.85 -15.81 14.57
N SER A 65 -26.31 -16.84 13.93
CA SER A 65 -26.21 -18.19 14.51
C SER A 65 -25.17 -18.29 15.64
N HIS A 66 -24.18 -17.40 15.68
CA HIS A 66 -23.16 -17.35 16.75
C HIS A 66 -23.69 -16.73 18.06
N LEU A 67 -24.93 -16.24 18.08
CA LEU A 67 -25.57 -15.63 19.26
C LEU A 67 -26.40 -16.67 20.02
N GLU A 68 -25.76 -17.52 20.83
CA GLU A 68 -26.50 -18.39 21.76
C GLU A 68 -27.26 -17.54 22.81
N GLY A 69 -28.59 -17.52 22.71
CA GLY A 69 -29.49 -16.87 23.70
C GLY A 69 -29.58 -15.35 23.64
N GLY A 70 -29.04 -14.70 22.60
CA GLY A 70 -29.04 -13.24 22.42
C GLY A 70 -30.20 -12.70 21.58
N ILE A 71 -30.54 -11.42 21.75
CA ILE A 71 -31.47 -10.69 20.88
C ILE A 71 -30.75 -10.39 19.55
N VAL A 72 -31.21 -11.00 18.46
CA VAL A 72 -30.75 -10.65 17.10
C VAL A 72 -31.42 -9.36 16.66
N THR A 73 -30.62 -8.34 16.32
CA THR A 73 -31.16 -7.07 15.83
C THR A 73 -31.43 -7.14 14.32
N GLN A 74 -32.40 -6.36 13.85
CA GLN A 74 -32.65 -6.17 12.42
C GLN A 74 -31.41 -5.63 11.69
N GLN A 75 -30.62 -4.80 12.37
CA GLN A 75 -29.36 -4.26 11.84
C GLN A 75 -28.30 -5.35 11.61
N GLN A 76 -28.14 -6.29 12.55
CA GLN A 76 -27.22 -7.42 12.39
C GLN A 76 -27.65 -8.34 11.23
N THR A 77 -28.95 -8.63 11.13
CA THR A 77 -29.48 -9.45 10.03
C THR A 77 -29.21 -8.80 8.67
N LYS A 78 -29.48 -7.50 8.54
CA LYS A 78 -29.18 -6.75 7.31
C LYS A 78 -27.68 -6.68 7.00
N MET A 79 -26.83 -6.58 8.02
CA MET A 79 -25.38 -6.62 7.84
C MET A 79 -24.91 -7.98 7.28
N PHE A 80 -25.43 -9.08 7.81
CA PHE A 80 -25.13 -10.43 7.33
C PHE A 80 -25.58 -10.64 5.88
N GLU A 81 -26.79 -10.20 5.53
CA GLU A 81 -27.32 -10.25 4.16
C GLU A 81 -26.44 -9.43 3.19
N ASN A 82 -26.10 -8.19 3.57
CA ASN A 82 -25.25 -7.31 2.75
C ASN A 82 -23.84 -7.89 2.56
N ALA A 83 -23.23 -8.42 3.63
CA ALA A 83 -21.92 -9.05 3.57
C ALA A 83 -21.95 -10.32 2.70
N SER A 84 -23.03 -11.10 2.77
CA SER A 84 -23.21 -12.30 1.93
C SER A 84 -23.31 -11.93 0.44
N LYS A 85 -24.16 -10.95 0.10
CA LYS A 85 -24.28 -10.44 -1.29
C LYS A 85 -22.95 -9.89 -1.81
N TYR A 86 -22.19 -9.18 -0.96
CA TYR A 86 -20.86 -8.71 -1.32
C TYR A 86 -19.91 -9.86 -1.65
N VAL A 87 -19.85 -10.90 -0.81
CA VAL A 87 -19.01 -12.08 -1.06
C VAL A 87 -19.41 -12.78 -2.35
N ASP A 88 -20.70 -13.11 -2.51
CA ASP A 88 -21.22 -13.81 -3.68
C ASP A 88 -20.89 -13.05 -4.98
N GLN A 89 -21.04 -11.72 -4.97
CA GLN A 89 -20.73 -10.89 -6.13
C GLN A 89 -19.24 -10.95 -6.50
N TYR A 90 -18.33 -10.80 -5.54
CA TYR A 90 -16.90 -10.84 -5.81
C TYR A 90 -16.40 -12.26 -6.17
N GLU A 91 -16.97 -13.30 -5.57
CA GLU A 91 -16.70 -14.70 -5.95
C GLU A 91 -17.19 -14.99 -7.38
N SER A 92 -18.34 -14.42 -7.80
CA SER A 92 -18.87 -14.63 -9.16
C SER A 92 -17.99 -14.03 -10.26
N VAL A 93 -17.32 -12.90 -10.00
CA VAL A 93 -16.48 -12.20 -10.99
C VAL A 93 -15.04 -12.71 -11.01
N GLN A 94 -14.57 -13.32 -9.92
CA GLN A 94 -13.19 -13.78 -9.79
C GLN A 94 -12.75 -14.73 -10.92
N PRO A 95 -13.52 -15.77 -11.33
CA PRO A 95 -13.12 -16.66 -12.42
C PRO A 95 -12.90 -15.93 -13.75
N ALA A 96 -13.74 -14.92 -14.06
CA ALA A 96 -13.62 -14.17 -15.30
C ALA A 96 -12.33 -13.32 -15.33
N ILE A 97 -11.98 -12.70 -14.20
CA ILE A 97 -10.75 -11.89 -14.08
C ILE A 97 -9.51 -12.79 -14.11
N GLU A 98 -9.54 -13.95 -13.45
CA GLU A 98 -8.43 -14.91 -13.50
C GLU A 98 -8.24 -15.50 -14.90
N GLU A 99 -9.32 -15.77 -15.62
CA GLU A 99 -9.26 -16.23 -17.00
C GLU A 99 -8.66 -15.15 -17.93
N GLU A 100 -9.05 -13.88 -17.79
CA GLU A 100 -8.45 -12.78 -18.56
C GLU A 100 -6.94 -12.65 -18.26
N ASN A 101 -6.55 -12.77 -16.98
CA ASN A 101 -5.13 -12.77 -16.58
C ASN A 101 -4.35 -13.94 -17.22
N ARG A 102 -4.95 -15.13 -17.26
CA ARG A 102 -4.37 -16.33 -17.88
C ARG A 102 -4.21 -16.14 -19.38
N LEU A 103 -5.28 -15.72 -20.07
CA LEU A 103 -5.27 -15.46 -21.51
C LEU A 103 -4.26 -14.37 -21.87
N PHE A 104 -4.12 -13.33 -21.05
CA PHE A 104 -3.09 -12.32 -21.25
C PHE A 104 -1.67 -12.92 -21.16
N GLU A 105 -1.38 -13.79 -20.17
CA GLU A 105 -0.07 -14.47 -20.10
C GLU A 105 0.20 -15.32 -21.33
N GLU A 106 -0.78 -16.08 -21.80
CA GLU A 106 -0.63 -16.95 -22.96
C GLU A 106 -0.37 -16.15 -24.23
N ARG A 107 -1.09 -15.03 -24.41
CA ARG A 107 -0.94 -14.15 -25.57
C ARG A 107 0.34 -13.32 -25.52
N VAL A 108 0.74 -12.79 -24.37
CA VAL A 108 1.82 -11.79 -24.26
C VAL A 108 3.11 -12.37 -23.69
N GLY A 109 3.04 -13.18 -22.63
CA GLY A 109 4.20 -13.67 -21.89
C GLY A 109 5.15 -14.50 -22.75
N GLY A 110 4.61 -15.33 -23.64
CA GLY A 110 5.41 -16.11 -24.60
C GLY A 110 6.19 -15.24 -25.60
N HIS A 111 5.60 -14.12 -26.05
CA HIS A 111 6.24 -13.18 -26.96
C HIS A 111 7.34 -12.38 -26.25
N LEU A 112 7.10 -11.92 -25.03
CA LEU A 112 8.08 -11.21 -24.23
C LEU A 112 9.33 -12.06 -23.97
N LYS A 113 9.17 -13.31 -23.54
CA LYS A 113 10.29 -14.26 -23.36
C LYS A 113 11.11 -14.45 -24.64
N LYS A 114 10.45 -14.52 -25.81
CA LYS A 114 11.14 -14.61 -27.11
C LYS A 114 11.95 -13.35 -27.39
N VAL A 115 11.39 -12.15 -27.18
CA VAL A 115 12.09 -10.88 -27.37
C VAL A 115 13.29 -10.77 -26.43
N SER A 116 13.11 -11.04 -25.13
CA SER A 116 14.19 -11.04 -24.14
C SER A 116 15.33 -11.97 -24.51
N LYS A 117 15.03 -13.16 -25.06
CA LYS A 117 16.05 -14.07 -25.60
C LYS A 117 16.81 -13.45 -26.79
N GLN A 118 16.11 -12.81 -27.72
CA GLN A 118 16.75 -12.18 -28.87
C GLN A 118 17.60 -10.97 -28.50
N ILE A 119 17.20 -10.17 -27.50
CA ILE A 119 18.02 -9.07 -26.96
C ILE A 119 19.35 -9.62 -26.43
N LYS A 120 19.34 -10.74 -25.71
CA LYS A 120 20.55 -11.41 -25.20
C LYS A 120 21.46 -11.89 -26.34
N VAL A 121 20.89 -12.43 -27.42
CA VAL A 121 21.62 -12.81 -28.63
C VAL A 121 22.28 -11.60 -29.30
N ALA A 122 21.54 -10.51 -29.48
CA ALA A 122 22.06 -9.26 -30.05
C ALA A 122 23.23 -8.70 -29.21
N ASN A 123 23.07 -8.64 -27.88
CA ASN A 123 24.13 -8.20 -26.96
C ASN A 123 25.38 -9.08 -27.05
N LYS A 124 25.22 -10.41 -27.16
CA LYS A 124 26.35 -11.33 -27.35
C LYS A 124 27.07 -11.07 -28.68
N ALA A 125 26.34 -10.84 -29.76
CA ALA A 125 26.92 -10.57 -31.07
C ALA A 125 27.66 -9.22 -31.11
N ILE A 126 27.12 -8.18 -30.47
CA ILE A 126 27.81 -6.88 -30.30
C ILE A 126 29.13 -7.07 -29.53
N LYS A 127 29.11 -7.86 -28.45
CA LYS A 127 30.31 -8.18 -27.67
C LYS A 127 31.34 -8.93 -28.51
N GLU A 128 30.92 -9.89 -29.32
CA GLU A 128 31.81 -10.63 -30.22
C GLU A 128 32.45 -9.73 -31.28
N ARG A 129 31.68 -8.82 -31.90
CA ARG A 129 32.22 -7.81 -32.82
C ARG A 129 33.25 -6.92 -32.14
N ASN A 130 33.00 -6.49 -30.90
CA ASN A 130 33.94 -5.66 -30.16
C ASN A 130 35.26 -6.39 -29.88
N TYR A 131 35.23 -7.68 -29.55
CA TYR A 131 36.45 -8.47 -29.43
C TYR A 131 37.20 -8.60 -30.76
N ALA A 132 36.48 -8.85 -31.87
CA ALA A 132 37.10 -8.88 -33.19
C ALA A 132 37.77 -7.55 -33.56
N SER A 133 37.16 -6.41 -33.21
CA SER A 133 37.75 -5.08 -33.37
C SER A 133 39.05 -4.93 -32.59
N MET A 134 39.07 -5.38 -31.33
CA MET A 134 40.27 -5.31 -30.48
C MET A 134 41.40 -6.20 -30.99
N ASP A 135 41.10 -7.40 -31.48
CA ASP A 135 42.10 -8.30 -32.08
C ASP A 135 42.67 -7.69 -33.37
N TYR A 136 41.82 -7.10 -34.22
CA TYR A 136 42.24 -6.41 -35.43
C TYR A 136 43.17 -5.22 -35.12
N GLU A 137 42.80 -4.35 -34.18
CA GLU A 137 43.63 -3.23 -33.69
C GLU A 137 44.99 -3.72 -33.17
N LYS A 138 44.98 -4.77 -32.35
CA LYS A 138 46.18 -5.34 -31.75
C LYS A 138 47.16 -5.82 -32.83
N TYR A 139 46.69 -6.60 -33.81
CA TYR A 139 47.58 -7.10 -34.86
C TYR A 139 48.04 -5.97 -35.80
N GLN A 140 47.24 -4.93 -35.98
CA GLN A 140 47.62 -3.75 -36.76
C GLN A 140 48.77 -3.00 -36.08
N MET A 141 48.68 -2.81 -34.75
CA MET A 141 49.75 -2.21 -33.95
C MET A 141 51.02 -3.07 -33.93
N ASP A 142 50.89 -4.39 -33.79
CA ASP A 142 52.03 -5.33 -33.80
C ASP A 142 52.76 -5.31 -35.15
N LEU A 143 52.01 -5.28 -36.27
CA LEU A 143 52.59 -5.20 -37.61
C LEU A 143 53.26 -3.85 -37.87
N LYS A 144 52.66 -2.75 -37.40
CA LYS A 144 53.24 -1.40 -37.49
C LYS A 144 54.60 -1.35 -36.77
N LYS A 145 54.65 -1.79 -35.51
CA LYS A 145 55.89 -1.85 -34.72
C LYS A 145 56.98 -2.71 -35.37
N LEU A 146 56.62 -3.83 -36.00
CA LEU A 146 57.58 -4.69 -36.72
C LEU A 146 58.04 -4.08 -38.06
N SER A 147 57.23 -3.22 -38.67
CA SER A 147 57.54 -2.59 -39.96
C SER A 147 58.37 -1.32 -39.83
N GLU A 148 58.33 -0.66 -38.68
CA GLU A 148 59.14 0.53 -38.36
C GLU A 148 60.58 0.20 -37.93
N LYS A 149 60.91 -1.08 -37.73
CA LYS A 149 62.27 -1.50 -37.40
C LYS A 149 63.19 -1.47 -38.63
N PRO A 150 64.36 -0.81 -38.57
CA PRO A 150 65.28 -0.71 -39.70
C PRO A 150 65.91 -2.06 -40.09
N ASP A 151 66.24 -2.91 -39.12
CA ASP A 151 66.79 -4.25 -39.33
C ASP A 151 65.95 -5.30 -38.59
N LEU A 152 65.54 -6.36 -39.30
CA LEU A 152 64.78 -7.47 -38.72
C LEU A 152 65.64 -8.75 -38.66
N SER A 153 65.64 -9.41 -37.51
CA SER A 153 66.18 -10.76 -37.40
C SER A 153 65.31 -11.79 -38.14
N LEU A 154 65.86 -12.96 -38.47
CA LEU A 154 65.10 -14.10 -39.06
C LEU A 154 63.85 -14.46 -38.24
N LYS A 155 63.95 -14.42 -36.90
CA LYS A 155 62.84 -14.68 -35.99
C LYS A 155 61.74 -13.61 -36.12
N GLU A 156 62.14 -12.34 -36.31
CA GLU A 156 61.20 -11.23 -36.51
C GLU A 156 60.56 -11.24 -37.90
N HIS A 157 61.28 -11.67 -38.94
CA HIS A 157 60.68 -11.93 -40.26
C HIS A 157 59.59 -13.00 -40.18
N LYS A 158 59.86 -14.13 -39.51
CA LYS A 158 58.85 -15.18 -39.30
C LYS A 158 57.65 -14.65 -38.51
N ARG A 159 57.90 -13.89 -37.42
CA ARG A 159 56.84 -13.27 -36.62
C ARG A 159 56.02 -12.26 -37.45
N LYS A 160 56.66 -11.45 -38.30
CA LYS A 160 55.98 -10.48 -39.18
C LYS A 160 55.02 -11.21 -40.11
N PHE A 161 55.45 -12.30 -40.74
CA PHE A 161 54.59 -13.13 -41.58
C PHE A 161 53.38 -13.71 -40.79
N GLU A 162 53.61 -14.27 -39.61
CA GLU A 162 52.55 -14.81 -38.75
C GLU A 162 51.54 -13.74 -38.30
N VAL A 163 52.03 -12.54 -37.91
CA VAL A 163 51.18 -11.40 -37.53
C VAL A 163 50.37 -10.90 -38.73
N THR A 164 50.95 -10.83 -39.92
CA THR A 164 50.23 -10.44 -41.14
C THR A 164 49.08 -11.40 -41.44
N LYS A 165 49.29 -12.73 -41.32
CA LYS A 165 48.22 -13.71 -41.50
C LYS A 165 47.09 -13.51 -40.48
N LYS A 166 47.44 -13.35 -39.20
CA LYS A 166 46.46 -13.11 -38.12
C LYS A 166 45.71 -11.79 -38.28
N LEU A 167 46.38 -10.76 -38.81
CA LEU A 167 45.76 -9.47 -39.13
C LEU A 167 44.66 -9.63 -40.18
N ASP A 168 44.93 -10.38 -41.25
CA ASP A 168 43.98 -10.63 -42.33
C ASP A 168 42.76 -11.43 -41.86
N GLU A 169 42.99 -12.48 -41.06
CA GLU A 169 41.94 -13.26 -40.41
C GLU A 169 41.08 -12.40 -39.47
N ALA A 170 41.71 -11.57 -38.62
CA ALA A 170 41.01 -10.69 -37.69
C ALA A 170 40.21 -9.59 -38.42
N LYS A 171 40.79 -9.01 -39.48
CA LYS A 171 40.12 -8.03 -40.34
C LYS A 171 38.87 -8.62 -40.98
N THR A 172 38.99 -9.78 -41.63
CA THR A 172 37.88 -10.47 -42.29
C THR A 172 36.76 -10.77 -41.28
N LYS A 173 37.10 -11.28 -40.10
CA LYS A 173 36.14 -11.55 -39.03
C LYS A 173 35.43 -10.28 -38.55
N TYR A 174 36.19 -9.21 -38.32
CA TYR A 174 35.65 -7.92 -37.89
C TYR A 174 34.70 -7.33 -38.95
N GLU A 175 35.11 -7.25 -40.22
CA GLU A 175 34.31 -6.68 -41.30
C GLU A 175 33.01 -7.45 -41.54
N LEU A 176 33.07 -8.79 -41.48
CA LEU A 176 31.88 -9.65 -41.58
C LEU A 176 30.88 -9.36 -40.47
N LEU A 177 31.34 -9.35 -39.21
CA LEU A 177 30.47 -9.07 -38.06
C LEU A 177 29.95 -7.62 -38.09
N ASN A 178 30.80 -6.67 -38.43
CA ASN A 178 30.44 -5.25 -38.45
C ASN A 178 29.35 -4.97 -39.48
N THR A 179 29.53 -5.45 -40.71
CA THR A 179 28.56 -5.28 -41.81
C THR A 179 27.24 -5.97 -41.48
N LYS A 180 27.30 -7.21 -40.98
CA LYS A 180 26.11 -7.96 -40.59
C LYS A 180 25.30 -7.22 -39.51
N LEU A 181 25.95 -6.79 -38.44
CA LEU A 181 25.27 -6.14 -37.33
C LEU A 181 24.74 -4.75 -37.68
N LYS A 182 25.42 -3.99 -38.55
CA LYS A 182 24.89 -2.71 -39.05
C LYS A 182 23.58 -2.89 -39.83
N MET A 183 23.41 -4.01 -40.51
CA MET A 183 22.15 -4.33 -41.21
C MET A 183 21.08 -4.90 -40.26
N GLU A 184 21.44 -5.86 -39.41
CA GLU A 184 20.46 -6.61 -38.61
C GLU A 184 19.93 -5.85 -37.40
N LEU A 185 20.79 -5.09 -36.69
CA LEU A 185 20.40 -4.42 -35.45
C LEU A 185 19.31 -3.34 -35.63
N PRO A 186 19.35 -2.49 -36.67
CA PRO A 186 18.25 -1.55 -36.94
C PRO A 186 16.92 -2.25 -37.21
N LEU A 187 16.93 -3.34 -37.99
CA LEU A 187 15.73 -4.14 -38.27
C LEU A 187 15.19 -4.80 -37.00
N PHE A 188 16.08 -5.33 -36.16
CA PHE A 188 15.73 -5.88 -34.85
C PHE A 188 15.02 -4.84 -33.97
N MET A 189 15.54 -3.60 -33.92
CA MET A 189 14.89 -2.52 -33.16
C MET A 189 13.52 -2.14 -33.71
N LEU A 190 13.33 -2.18 -35.04
CA LEU A 190 12.03 -1.93 -35.66
C LEU A 190 11.00 -3.00 -35.26
N ILE A 191 11.40 -4.27 -35.28
CA ILE A 191 10.54 -5.39 -34.86
C ILE A 191 10.17 -5.27 -33.38
N ILE A 192 11.13 -4.92 -32.51
CA ILE A 192 10.85 -4.70 -31.08
C ILE A 192 9.79 -3.61 -30.90
N ARG A 193 9.92 -2.47 -31.59
CA ARG A 193 8.95 -1.37 -31.50
C ARG A 193 7.54 -1.80 -31.92
N GLN A 194 7.44 -2.59 -32.99
CA GLN A 194 6.16 -3.11 -33.46
C GLN A 194 5.53 -4.06 -32.43
N ILE A 195 6.30 -4.99 -31.87
CA ILE A 195 5.83 -5.90 -30.82
C ILE A 195 5.37 -5.11 -29.59
N MET A 196 6.16 -4.12 -29.15
CA MET A 196 5.81 -3.30 -27.99
C MET A 196 4.52 -2.51 -28.19
N SER A 197 4.28 -1.99 -29.39
CA SER A 197 3.00 -1.32 -29.71
C SER A 197 1.81 -2.27 -29.53
N GLN A 198 1.92 -3.52 -30.00
CA GLN A 198 0.84 -4.50 -29.83
C GLN A 198 0.66 -4.93 -28.36
N ILE A 199 1.77 -5.12 -27.63
CA ILE A 199 1.71 -5.47 -26.20
C ILE A 199 1.06 -4.35 -25.40
N PHE A 200 1.34 -3.09 -25.73
CA PHE A 200 0.70 -1.95 -25.08
C PHE A 200 -0.83 -1.97 -25.27
N VAL A 201 -1.29 -2.19 -26.50
CA VAL A 201 -2.73 -2.33 -26.81
C VAL A 201 -3.37 -3.49 -26.04
N MET A 202 -2.72 -4.66 -26.02
CA MET A 202 -3.21 -5.82 -25.28
C MET A 202 -3.28 -5.55 -23.77
N THR A 203 -2.28 -4.83 -23.23
CA THR A 203 -2.23 -4.47 -21.80
C THR A 203 -3.35 -3.50 -21.45
N TYR A 204 -3.62 -2.52 -22.33
CA TYR A 204 -4.73 -1.59 -22.18
C TYR A 204 -6.08 -2.31 -22.14
N PHE A 205 -6.37 -3.18 -23.12
CA PHE A 205 -7.66 -3.88 -23.18
C PHE A 205 -7.86 -4.87 -22.03
N ALA A 206 -6.83 -5.61 -21.63
CA ALA A 206 -6.92 -6.50 -20.48
C ALA A 206 -7.22 -5.71 -19.20
N THR A 207 -6.51 -4.59 -18.98
CA THR A 207 -6.72 -3.71 -17.83
C THR A 207 -8.12 -3.10 -17.83
N TYR A 208 -8.57 -2.62 -18.99
CA TYR A 208 -9.91 -2.06 -19.16
C TYR A 208 -11.00 -3.09 -18.86
N SER A 209 -10.87 -4.31 -19.39
CA SER A 209 -11.80 -5.42 -19.12
C SER A 209 -11.91 -5.71 -17.63
N ILE A 210 -10.78 -5.77 -16.92
CA ILE A 210 -10.74 -6.01 -15.48
C ILE A 210 -11.46 -4.89 -14.72
N PHE A 211 -11.14 -3.62 -15.00
CA PHE A 211 -11.79 -2.50 -14.34
C PHE A 211 -13.29 -2.40 -14.64
N TYR A 212 -13.70 -2.72 -15.86
CA TYR A 212 -15.10 -2.75 -16.24
C TYR A 212 -15.87 -3.83 -15.45
N ASN A 213 -15.31 -5.04 -15.34
CA ASN A 213 -15.90 -6.12 -14.54
C ASN A 213 -15.99 -5.77 -13.04
N LEU A 214 -14.95 -5.14 -12.50
CA LEU A 214 -14.95 -4.65 -11.11
C LEU A 214 -15.99 -3.55 -10.90
N TYR A 215 -16.09 -2.59 -11.82
CA TYR A 215 -17.08 -1.52 -11.76
C TYR A 215 -18.50 -2.08 -11.76
N ASN A 216 -18.82 -3.00 -12.68
CA ASN A 216 -20.13 -3.63 -12.74
C ASN A 216 -20.44 -4.43 -11.47
N SER A 217 -19.43 -5.09 -10.89
CA SER A 217 -19.59 -5.83 -9.63
C SER A 217 -19.91 -4.91 -8.46
N CYS A 218 -19.21 -3.78 -8.34
CA CYS A 218 -19.53 -2.76 -7.35
C CYS A 218 -20.93 -2.16 -7.59
N ALA A 219 -21.29 -1.94 -8.86
CA ALA A 219 -22.57 -1.36 -9.22
C ALA A 219 -23.75 -2.27 -8.87
N ALA A 220 -23.60 -3.58 -9.08
CA ALA A 220 -24.64 -4.58 -8.81
C ALA A 220 -25.08 -4.62 -7.33
N ILE A 221 -24.20 -4.27 -6.39
CA ILE A 221 -24.50 -4.29 -4.95
C ILE A 221 -24.73 -2.90 -4.35
N SER A 222 -24.68 -1.84 -5.16
CA SER A 222 -24.70 -0.44 -4.69
C SER A 222 -25.96 -0.06 -3.89
N GLN A 223 -27.11 -0.57 -4.30
CA GLN A 223 -28.39 -0.33 -3.62
C GLN A 223 -28.39 -0.85 -2.18
N GLU A 224 -27.67 -1.95 -1.89
CA GLU A 224 -27.56 -2.53 -0.54
C GLU A 224 -26.85 -1.59 0.45
N PHE A 225 -26.01 -0.70 -0.09
CA PHE A 225 -25.27 0.32 0.65
C PHE A 225 -25.91 1.71 0.56
N ASN A 226 -27.14 1.82 0.06
CA ASN A 226 -27.84 3.08 -0.20
C ASN A 226 -27.05 4.03 -1.12
N ILE A 227 -26.32 3.49 -2.09
CA ILE A 227 -25.58 4.28 -3.09
C ILE A 227 -26.41 4.29 -4.38
N ASP A 228 -26.92 5.47 -4.76
CA ASP A 228 -27.60 5.65 -6.05
C ASP A 228 -26.57 5.86 -7.16
N ILE A 229 -26.18 4.77 -7.84
CA ILE A 229 -25.22 4.83 -8.95
C ILE A 229 -25.88 5.26 -10.26
N GLU A 230 -27.17 5.02 -10.46
CA GLU A 230 -27.88 5.38 -11.70
C GLU A 230 -28.00 6.91 -11.84
N GLY A 231 -28.27 7.62 -10.75
CA GLY A 231 -28.24 9.08 -10.70
C GLY A 231 -26.84 9.67 -10.94
N LEU A 232 -25.79 8.90 -10.65
CA LEU A 232 -24.38 9.28 -10.81
C LEU A 232 -23.79 8.85 -12.18
N GLN A 233 -24.50 8.02 -12.95
CA GLN A 233 -24.02 7.43 -14.20
C GLN A 233 -24.03 8.42 -15.38
N TYR A 234 -24.81 9.50 -15.27
CA TYR A 234 -24.90 10.57 -16.27
C TYR A 234 -24.28 11.89 -15.82
N ASP A 235 -23.82 11.98 -14.57
CA ASP A 235 -23.15 13.17 -14.09
C ASP A 235 -21.68 13.13 -14.54
N THR A 236 -21.36 13.84 -15.61
CA THR A 236 -19.97 14.08 -16.04
C THR A 236 -19.13 14.77 -14.97
N ASP A 237 -19.73 15.22 -13.86
CA ASP A 237 -19.04 15.85 -12.76
C ASP A 237 -18.60 14.85 -11.68
N PHE A 238 -17.38 14.31 -11.87
CA PHE A 238 -16.67 13.52 -10.86
C PHE A 238 -16.64 14.19 -9.47
N VAL A 239 -16.73 15.52 -9.40
CA VAL A 239 -16.74 16.27 -8.14
C VAL A 239 -18.05 16.05 -7.37
N ALA A 240 -19.19 16.07 -8.06
CA ALA A 240 -20.49 15.84 -7.44
C ALA A 240 -20.61 14.41 -6.89
N MET A 241 -20.19 13.42 -7.68
CA MET A 241 -20.10 12.02 -7.24
C MET A 241 -19.26 11.90 -5.97
N ARG A 242 -18.04 12.45 -5.98
CA ARG A 242 -17.13 12.39 -4.83
C ARG A 242 -17.72 13.06 -3.58
N ALA A 243 -18.40 14.19 -3.74
CA ALA A 243 -19.01 14.90 -2.62
C ALA A 243 -20.12 14.08 -1.93
N GLU A 244 -20.95 13.36 -2.70
CA GLU A 244 -21.97 12.48 -2.14
C GLU A 244 -21.36 11.27 -1.40
N PHE A 245 -20.29 10.68 -1.96
CA PHE A 245 -19.53 9.64 -1.25
C PHE A 245 -18.94 10.15 0.07
N GLU A 246 -18.32 11.34 0.08
CA GLU A 246 -17.74 11.94 1.28
C GLU A 246 -18.80 12.21 2.35
N LYS A 247 -20.00 12.67 1.95
CA LYS A 247 -21.13 12.88 2.85
C LYS A 247 -21.62 11.57 3.49
N ASN A 248 -21.83 10.52 2.68
CA ASN A 248 -22.27 9.23 3.18
C ASN A 248 -21.21 8.57 4.09
N GLN A 249 -19.93 8.70 3.74
CA GLN A 249 -18.83 8.25 4.58
C GLN A 249 -18.78 9.00 5.92
N LYS A 250 -18.95 10.32 5.91
CA LYS A 250 -18.95 11.14 7.13
C LYS A 250 -20.03 10.70 8.12
N HIS A 251 -21.25 10.44 7.63
CA HIS A 251 -22.32 9.93 8.48
C HIS A 251 -21.96 8.59 9.14
N ALA A 252 -21.32 7.68 8.41
CA ALA A 252 -20.86 6.40 8.96
C ALA A 252 -19.77 6.59 10.02
N VAL A 253 -18.82 7.51 9.81
CA VAL A 253 -17.78 7.86 10.79
C VAL A 253 -18.39 8.45 12.06
N ASP A 254 -19.30 9.43 11.92
CA ASP A 254 -19.98 10.05 13.06
C ASP A 254 -20.76 9.01 13.88
N THR A 255 -21.37 8.02 13.22
CA THR A 255 -22.06 6.91 13.89
C THR A 255 -21.07 6.02 14.65
N LEU A 256 -19.93 5.67 14.06
CA LEU A 256 -18.88 4.87 14.71
C LEU A 256 -18.33 5.58 15.95
N ASP A 257 -18.07 6.89 15.85
CA ASP A 257 -17.57 7.71 16.95
C ASP A 257 -18.57 7.81 18.11
N GLN A 258 -19.87 7.64 17.85
CA GLN A 258 -20.91 7.63 18.87
C GLN A 258 -21.09 6.27 19.57
N LEU A 259 -20.49 5.18 19.04
CA LEU A 259 -20.62 3.85 19.64
C LEU A 259 -19.87 3.78 20.99
N SER A 260 -20.59 3.38 22.03
CA SER A 260 -20.10 3.31 23.41
C SER A 260 -18.88 2.40 23.59
N VAL A 261 -18.69 1.40 22.72
CA VAL A 261 -17.53 0.50 22.75
C VAL A 261 -16.24 1.21 22.31
N VAL A 262 -16.33 2.17 21.38
CA VAL A 262 -15.19 2.97 20.89
C VAL A 262 -14.75 3.96 21.97
N ASN A 263 -15.71 4.51 22.73
CA ASN A 263 -15.45 5.44 23.83
C ASN A 263 -15.49 4.78 25.22
N PHE A 264 -15.42 3.45 25.32
CA PHE A 264 -15.68 2.73 26.57
C PHE A 264 -14.75 3.17 27.71
N HIS A 265 -13.48 3.42 27.39
CA HIS A 265 -12.49 3.91 28.36
C HIS A 265 -12.79 5.36 28.80
N GLN A 266 -13.16 6.23 27.85
CA GLN A 266 -13.51 7.62 28.15
C GLN A 266 -14.80 7.72 28.97
N ILE A 267 -15.82 6.91 28.66
CA ILE A 267 -17.07 6.84 29.41
C ILE A 267 -16.82 6.34 30.84
N THR A 268 -15.98 5.31 30.99
CA THR A 268 -15.62 4.77 32.31
C THR A 268 -14.84 5.79 33.14
N LEU A 269 -13.87 6.49 32.54
CA LEU A 269 -13.10 7.56 33.19
C LEU A 269 -13.98 8.76 33.56
N ASN A 270 -14.89 9.18 32.69
CA ASN A 270 -15.82 10.28 32.98
C ASN A 270 -16.77 9.91 34.13
N LYS A 271 -17.29 8.67 34.17
CA LYS A 271 -18.11 8.17 35.30
C LYS A 271 -17.31 8.11 36.61
N LEU A 272 -16.04 7.68 36.56
CA LEU A 272 -15.16 7.69 37.72
C LEU A 272 -14.83 9.11 38.19
N GLN A 273 -14.55 10.04 37.27
CA GLN A 273 -14.32 11.45 37.60
C GLN A 273 -15.54 12.09 38.27
N LEU A 274 -16.76 11.86 37.75
CA LEU A 274 -17.99 12.34 38.39
C LEU A 274 -18.13 11.80 39.81
N LYS A 275 -17.89 10.49 40.01
CA LYS A 275 -17.96 9.85 41.33
C LYS A 275 -16.87 10.34 42.29
N VAL A 276 -15.68 10.66 41.77
CA VAL A 276 -14.58 11.26 42.55
C VAL A 276 -14.91 12.70 42.92
N LEU A 277 -15.48 13.50 42.01
CA LEU A 277 -15.91 14.87 42.27
C LEU A 277 -17.05 14.93 43.31
N GLU A 278 -18.02 14.00 43.25
CA GLU A 278 -19.06 13.84 44.28
C GLU A 278 -18.48 13.51 45.67
N THR A 279 -17.39 12.75 45.72
CA THR A 279 -16.74 12.35 46.99
C THR A 279 -15.67 13.33 47.48
N THR A 280 -15.19 14.23 46.62
CA THR A 280 -14.16 15.24 46.95
C THR A 280 -14.69 16.68 47.02
N ALA A 281 -15.99 16.90 46.78
CA ALA A 281 -16.62 18.19 46.99
C ALA A 281 -16.37 18.69 48.43
N PRO A 282 -15.95 19.96 48.61
CA PRO A 282 -15.68 20.51 49.94
C PRO A 282 -16.95 20.45 50.78
N SER A 283 -16.91 19.66 51.85
CA SER A 283 -18.03 19.50 52.76
C SER A 283 -17.95 20.58 53.83
N GLU A 284 -19.02 21.36 53.99
CA GLU A 284 -19.08 22.36 55.04
C GLU A 284 -19.10 21.69 56.42
N LEU A 285 -18.26 22.19 57.32
CA LEU A 285 -18.21 21.72 58.71
C LEU A 285 -18.80 22.77 59.62
N CYS A 286 -19.45 22.33 60.68
CA CYS A 286 -19.87 23.17 61.77
C CYS A 286 -19.41 22.61 63.12
N VAL A 287 -19.35 23.47 64.13
CA VAL A 287 -19.13 23.10 65.53
C VAL A 287 -20.41 23.36 66.31
N ALA A 288 -20.81 22.41 67.15
CA ALA A 288 -21.91 22.58 68.08
C ALA A 288 -21.57 23.67 69.11
N MET A 289 -22.44 24.67 69.22
CA MET A 289 -22.31 25.77 70.19
C MET A 289 -23.02 25.45 71.51
N TYR A 290 -23.93 24.47 71.51
CA TYR A 290 -24.71 24.04 72.66
C TYR A 290 -24.97 22.53 72.60
N ASP A 291 -25.29 21.92 73.73
CA ASP A 291 -25.78 20.53 73.77
C ASP A 291 -27.18 20.42 73.11
N PHE A 292 -27.36 19.39 72.29
CA PHE A 292 -28.64 19.07 71.67
C PHE A 292 -28.99 17.59 71.91
N HIS A 293 -30.15 17.36 72.52
CA HIS A 293 -30.70 16.04 72.76
C HIS A 293 -31.91 15.81 71.85
N GLY A 294 -31.68 15.02 70.81
CA GLY A 294 -32.71 14.57 69.90
C GLY A 294 -33.80 13.80 70.63
N SER A 295 -35.05 14.12 70.33
CA SER A 295 -36.23 13.45 70.90
C SER A 295 -36.81 12.42 69.94
N GLN A 296 -36.48 12.52 68.66
CA GLN A 296 -36.90 11.60 67.60
C GLN A 296 -35.72 10.73 67.14
N ALA A 297 -36.02 9.55 66.58
CA ALA A 297 -35.01 8.61 66.11
C ALA A 297 -34.17 9.17 64.95
N GLU A 298 -34.66 10.20 64.25
CA GLU A 298 -34.02 10.86 63.13
C GLU A 298 -33.11 12.03 63.57
N ASP A 299 -33.19 12.43 64.84
CA ASP A 299 -32.44 13.56 65.39
C ASP A 299 -30.98 13.19 65.72
N LEU A 300 -30.04 14.03 65.30
CA LEU A 300 -28.64 13.90 65.66
C LEU A 300 -28.36 14.55 67.02
N SER A 301 -28.26 13.76 68.09
CA SER A 301 -27.85 14.28 69.40
C SER A 301 -26.35 14.57 69.46
N PHE A 302 -25.94 15.72 69.99
CA PHE A 302 -24.53 16.12 70.12
C PHE A 302 -24.28 17.01 71.34
N ARG A 303 -23.00 17.19 71.69
CA ARG A 303 -22.57 18.09 72.77
C ARG A 303 -21.85 19.31 72.24
N GLU A 304 -21.85 20.39 73.01
CA GLU A 304 -21.06 21.59 72.73
C GLU A 304 -19.60 21.22 72.43
N GLY A 305 -19.08 21.78 71.34
CA GLY A 305 -17.74 21.51 70.81
C GLY A 305 -17.65 20.33 69.83
N ASP A 306 -18.69 19.50 69.67
CA ASP A 306 -18.69 18.44 68.66
C ASP A 306 -18.64 19.03 67.24
N ARG A 307 -17.82 18.43 66.37
CA ARG A 307 -17.73 18.80 64.95
C ARG A 307 -18.64 17.94 64.11
N ILE A 308 -19.41 18.58 63.24
CA ILE A 308 -20.41 17.94 62.40
C ILE A 308 -20.15 18.32 60.95
N LYS A 309 -20.11 17.32 60.08
CA LYS A 309 -20.09 17.51 58.62
C LYS A 309 -21.51 17.70 58.14
N ILE A 310 -21.79 18.82 57.49
CA ILE A 310 -23.09 19.10 56.91
C ILE A 310 -23.23 18.26 55.64
N LEU A 311 -24.31 17.48 55.57
CA LEU A 311 -24.67 16.67 54.42
C LEU A 311 -25.72 17.37 53.56
N GLU A 312 -26.65 18.09 54.19
CA GLU A 312 -27.73 18.82 53.49
C GLU A 312 -28.24 19.99 54.35
N LYS A 313 -28.51 21.15 53.73
CA LYS A 313 -29.12 22.30 54.39
C LYS A 313 -30.52 22.52 53.84
N ASN A 314 -31.52 22.46 54.72
CA ASN A 314 -32.90 22.75 54.35
C ASN A 314 -33.32 24.13 54.85
N GLU A 315 -34.22 24.78 54.11
CA GLU A 315 -34.77 26.11 54.45
C GLU A 315 -35.68 26.10 55.69
N SER A 316 -36.07 24.91 56.17
CA SER A 316 -36.89 24.72 57.37
C SER A 316 -36.16 24.97 58.70
N GLY A 317 -34.85 25.25 58.65
CA GLY A 317 -34.03 25.46 59.84
C GLY A 317 -33.48 24.17 60.49
N TRP A 318 -33.69 23.01 59.86
CA TRP A 318 -33.09 21.75 60.28
C TRP A 318 -32.14 21.24 59.20
N TRP A 319 -30.89 21.01 59.56
CA TRP A 319 -29.85 20.51 58.67
C TRP A 319 -29.58 19.04 58.94
N ASN A 320 -29.23 18.30 57.90
CA ASN A 320 -28.78 16.92 58.04
C ASN A 320 -27.25 16.91 58.09
N GLY A 321 -26.68 16.17 59.03
CA GLY A 321 -25.23 16.09 59.15
C GLY A 321 -24.75 14.82 59.81
N MET A 322 -23.43 14.66 59.77
CA MET A 322 -22.72 13.53 60.35
C MET A 322 -21.75 14.04 61.41
N LYS A 323 -21.90 13.59 62.66
CA LYS A 323 -20.94 13.90 63.70
C LYS A 323 -19.62 13.20 63.41
N LEU A 324 -18.53 13.95 63.37
CA LEU A 324 -17.22 13.42 62.99
C LEU A 324 -16.61 12.48 64.04
N LYS A 325 -17.05 12.58 65.30
CA LYS A 325 -16.48 11.81 66.42
C LYS A 325 -16.88 10.34 66.41
N ASP A 326 -18.13 10.04 66.07
CA ASP A 326 -18.71 8.69 66.13
C ASP A 326 -19.40 8.27 64.82
N GLY A 327 -19.48 9.15 63.82
CA GLY A 327 -20.10 8.88 62.53
C GLY A 327 -21.63 8.86 62.56
N SER A 328 -22.27 9.24 63.68
CA SER A 328 -23.72 9.31 63.77
C SER A 328 -24.29 10.33 62.76
N VAL A 329 -25.38 9.98 62.08
CA VAL A 329 -26.06 10.81 61.08
C VAL A 329 -27.48 11.09 61.52
N GLY A 330 -27.94 12.32 61.34
CA GLY A 330 -29.31 12.71 61.62
C GLY A 330 -29.52 14.21 61.41
N ILE A 331 -30.77 14.64 61.62
CA ILE A 331 -31.15 16.04 61.50
C ILE A 331 -30.92 16.81 62.80
N PHE A 332 -30.60 18.09 62.70
CA PHE A 332 -30.40 18.96 63.84
C PHE A 332 -30.71 20.42 63.50
N PRO A 333 -31.07 21.25 64.49
CA PRO A 333 -31.42 22.63 64.24
C PRO A 333 -30.18 23.49 64.00
N TYR A 334 -30.17 24.28 62.91
CA TYR A 334 -28.96 25.00 62.48
C TYR A 334 -28.47 26.05 63.47
N ASN A 335 -29.36 26.58 64.31
CA ASN A 335 -29.06 27.61 65.31
C ASN A 335 -28.30 27.07 66.54
N TYR A 336 -28.09 25.75 66.62
CA TYR A 336 -27.26 25.12 67.67
C TYR A 336 -25.80 24.96 67.26
N VAL A 337 -25.44 25.34 66.03
CA VAL A 337 -24.09 25.15 65.47
C VAL A 337 -23.56 26.44 64.85
N ASN A 338 -22.24 26.52 64.70
CA ASN A 338 -21.57 27.59 63.96
C ASN A 338 -20.71 27.00 62.85
N LEU A 339 -20.80 27.56 61.63
CA LEU A 339 -20.00 27.13 60.47
C LEU A 339 -18.51 27.46 60.70
N ILE A 340 -17.62 26.59 60.22
CA ILE A 340 -16.15 26.70 60.38
C ILE A 340 -15.49 26.94 59.04
#